data_AF-A0A7X5TFR2-F1
#
_entry.id   AF-A0A7X5TFR2-F1
#
_cell.length_a   1.000
_cell.length_b   1.000
_cell.length_c   1.000
_cell.angle_alpha   90.00
_cell.angle_beta   90.00
_cell.angle_gamma   90.00
#
_symmetry.space_group_name_H-M   'P 1'
#
loop_
_entity.id
_entity.type
_entity.pdbx_description
1 polymer ?
#
loop_
_entity_poly.entity_id
_entity_poly.type
_entity_poly.pdbx_seq_one_letter_code
_entity_poly.pdbx_strand_id
1 'polypeptide(L)'
;NKEQLLNIIRHELAHYITFINYGNTVEVHGAEFRTFCQRMGWSKEVQKATTCLDDQVCLPDAEGSNVLRKVQKLMALAASSNKNEAEQAMIKSQQLLLKHNIDFRNNEDEDDEKMFLKRIMKQKKKNAKMHAIAKILETFFVNTVYNRQEGFTYLEIVGSAVNVEIAEYVANTLQHKLDTLWSQAKKQQFSLKGTIAKNSFFLGVAQGYCNKIHFLKRQYNNNTSTALIVIEKKLEDAKAMVYPRLTASNSHARYCSESSRLGEQAGRQLNINPAVNNPPKNSKAYLSFQQ
;
A
#
# COMPACT_ATOMS: atom_id res chain seq x y z
N ASN A 1 -21.25 -2.99 17.49
CA ASN A 1 -22.33 -2.25 18.22
C ASN A 1 -23.55 -2.04 17.30
N LYS A 2 -24.74 -2.53 17.66
CA LYS A 2 -25.95 -2.54 16.77
C LYS A 2 -26.47 -1.14 16.44
N GLU A 3 -26.32 -0.19 17.36
CA GLU A 3 -26.80 1.17 17.22
C GLU A 3 -25.95 1.98 16.22
N GLN A 4 -24.64 1.80 16.26
CA GLN A 4 -23.71 2.42 15.30
C GLN A 4 -23.99 1.93 13.87
N LEU A 5 -24.23 0.63 13.67
CA LEU A 5 -24.58 0.09 12.35
C LEU A 5 -25.89 0.69 11.82
N LEU A 6 -26.90 0.85 12.68
CA LEU A 6 -28.16 1.49 12.30
C LEU A 6 -27.95 2.97 11.94
N ASN A 7 -27.06 3.66 12.63
CA ASN A 7 -26.74 5.06 12.33
C ASN A 7 -26.01 5.20 10.98
N ILE A 8 -25.10 4.28 10.65
CA ILE A 8 -24.43 4.21 9.35
C ILE A 8 -25.44 3.93 8.22
N ILE A 9 -26.34 2.96 8.40
CA ILE A 9 -27.36 2.65 7.39
C ILE A 9 -28.27 3.87 7.15
N ARG A 10 -28.66 4.58 8.20
CA ARG A 10 -29.45 5.82 8.08
C ARG A 10 -28.66 6.92 7.35
N HIS A 11 -27.37 7.03 7.61
CA HIS A 11 -26.47 7.97 6.92
C HIS A 11 -26.41 7.70 5.42
N GLU A 12 -26.14 6.45 5.02
CA GLU A 12 -26.10 6.05 3.61
C GLU A 12 -27.46 6.21 2.92
N LEU A 13 -28.56 5.94 3.63
CA LEU A 13 -29.89 6.19 3.12
C LEU A 13 -30.16 7.68 2.87
N ALA A 14 -29.66 8.57 3.74
CA ALA A 14 -29.72 10.01 3.50
C ALA A 14 -28.95 10.42 2.23
N HIS A 15 -27.75 9.88 2.00
CA HIS A 15 -27.01 10.14 0.77
C HIS A 15 -27.79 9.68 -0.46
N TYR A 16 -28.32 8.45 -0.44
CA TYR A 16 -29.07 7.89 -1.55
C TYR A 16 -30.31 8.72 -1.90
N ILE A 17 -31.09 9.13 -0.90
CA ILE A 17 -32.30 9.94 -1.11
C ILE A 17 -31.94 11.36 -1.57
N THR A 18 -30.86 11.94 -1.05
CA THR A 18 -30.39 13.26 -1.49
C THR A 18 -29.94 13.20 -2.96
N PHE A 19 -29.26 12.13 -3.37
CA PHE A 19 -28.87 11.88 -4.75
C PHE A 19 -30.09 11.71 -5.68
N ILE A 20 -31.14 10.97 -5.25
CA ILE A 20 -32.37 10.83 -6.06
C ILE A 20 -33.04 12.18 -6.30
N ASN A 21 -33.09 13.04 -5.29
CA ASN A 21 -33.83 14.30 -5.36
C ASN A 21 -33.07 15.42 -6.09
N TYR A 22 -31.73 15.45 -5.96
CA TYR A 22 -30.91 16.59 -6.42
C TYR A 22 -29.76 16.19 -7.36
N GLY A 23 -29.52 14.89 -7.58
CA GLY A 23 -28.39 14.38 -8.36
C GLY A 23 -27.04 14.74 -7.73
N ASN A 24 -26.00 14.83 -8.57
CA ASN A 24 -24.64 15.20 -8.15
C ASN A 24 -24.41 16.73 -8.07
N THR A 25 -25.48 17.52 -7.95
CA THR A 25 -25.38 19.00 -7.96
C THR A 25 -25.21 19.62 -6.57
N VAL A 26 -25.39 18.82 -5.51
CA VAL A 26 -25.37 19.25 -4.12
C VAL A 26 -24.19 18.64 -3.37
N GLU A 27 -23.75 19.33 -2.32
CA GLU A 27 -22.69 18.84 -1.44
C GLU A 27 -23.15 17.61 -0.66
N VAL A 28 -22.23 16.67 -0.44
CA VAL A 28 -22.47 15.35 0.17
C VAL A 28 -23.15 15.46 1.54
N HIS A 29 -22.80 16.47 2.36
CA HIS A 29 -23.45 16.82 3.63
C HIS A 29 -23.95 18.27 3.67
N GLY A 30 -24.39 18.76 2.51
CA GLY A 30 -24.90 20.11 2.31
C GLY A 30 -26.21 20.40 3.05
N ALA A 31 -26.81 21.54 2.74
CA ALA A 31 -28.06 21.98 3.35
C ALA A 31 -29.19 20.94 3.15
N GLU A 32 -29.21 20.30 1.99
CA GLU A 32 -30.20 19.32 1.55
C GLU A 32 -30.12 18.04 2.38
N PHE A 33 -28.91 17.51 2.59
CA PHE A 33 -28.66 16.35 3.43
C PHE A 33 -29.06 16.62 4.90
N ARG A 34 -28.67 17.78 5.44
CA ARG A 34 -28.99 18.16 6.83
C ARG A 34 -30.48 18.35 7.03
N THR A 35 -31.15 18.98 6.06
CA THR A 35 -32.61 19.16 6.07
C THR A 35 -33.32 17.81 6.03
N PHE A 36 -32.83 16.87 5.21
CA PHE A 36 -33.39 15.52 5.17
C PHE A 36 -33.22 14.78 6.51
N CYS A 37 -32.01 14.80 7.08
CA CYS A 37 -31.76 14.19 8.39
C CYS A 37 -32.64 14.80 9.50
N GLN A 38 -32.81 16.13 9.50
CA GLN A 38 -33.69 16.82 10.45
C GLN A 38 -35.15 16.41 10.26
N ARG A 39 -35.62 16.32 9.01
CA ARG A 39 -36.99 15.90 8.69
C ARG A 39 -37.29 14.48 9.17
N MET A 40 -36.30 13.59 9.12
CA MET A 40 -36.44 12.21 9.57
C MET A 40 -36.26 12.04 11.10
N GLY A 41 -36.02 13.13 11.83
CA GLY A 41 -35.77 13.10 13.27
C GLY A 41 -34.44 12.43 13.65
N TRP A 42 -33.49 12.36 12.71
CA TRP A 42 -32.21 11.71 12.96
C TRP A 42 -31.25 12.65 13.69
N SER A 43 -30.62 12.13 14.74
CA SER A 43 -29.72 12.88 15.61
C SER A 43 -28.44 13.30 14.86
N LYS A 44 -27.67 14.20 15.48
CA LYS A 44 -26.34 14.59 14.98
C LYS A 44 -25.38 13.39 14.87
N GLU A 45 -25.66 12.29 15.55
CA GLU A 45 -24.86 11.06 15.47
C GLU A 45 -25.04 10.35 14.13
N VAL A 46 -26.25 10.36 13.55
CA VAL A 46 -26.48 9.87 12.19
C VAL A 46 -25.82 10.78 11.17
N GLN A 47 -25.88 12.10 11.36
CA GLN A 47 -25.22 13.06 10.47
C GLN A 47 -23.68 12.91 10.48
N LYS A 48 -23.13 12.50 11.61
CA LYS A 48 -21.69 12.22 11.80
C LYS A 48 -21.32 10.74 11.61
N ALA A 49 -22.29 9.87 11.33
CA ALA A 49 -22.04 8.45 11.16
C ALA A 49 -21.38 8.23 9.80
N THR A 50 -20.08 8.50 9.74
CA THR A 50 -19.32 8.40 8.50
C THR A 50 -18.97 6.94 8.23
N THR A 51 -19.51 6.42 7.14
CA THR A 51 -18.84 5.41 6.34
C THR A 51 -17.76 6.15 5.57
N CYS A 52 -16.50 5.73 5.68
CA CYS A 52 -15.32 6.39 5.13
C CYS A 52 -15.30 6.40 3.58
N LEU A 53 -16.28 7.06 2.97
CA LEU A 53 -16.38 7.42 1.57
C LEU A 53 -16.26 8.94 1.39
N ASP A 54 -16.20 9.70 2.49
CA ASP A 54 -15.87 11.12 2.43
C ASP A 54 -14.43 11.30 1.94
N ASP A 55 -14.30 12.05 0.85
CA ASP A 55 -13.08 12.41 0.11
C ASP A 55 -11.98 13.10 0.96
N GLN A 56 -12.11 13.14 2.28
CA GLN A 56 -10.97 13.36 3.16
C GLN A 56 -10.11 12.10 3.15
N VAL A 57 -9.03 12.16 2.37
CA VAL A 57 -7.84 11.33 2.54
C VAL A 57 -7.68 11.11 4.05
N CYS A 58 -7.94 9.88 4.51
CA CYS A 58 -7.84 9.55 5.93
C CYS A 58 -6.34 9.56 6.25
N LEU A 59 -5.84 10.77 6.47
CA LEU A 59 -4.46 11.01 6.80
C LEU A 59 -4.18 10.24 8.09
N PRO A 60 -2.99 9.63 8.22
CA PRO A 60 -2.56 9.10 9.49
C PRO A 60 -2.79 10.16 10.57
N ASP A 61 -3.23 9.74 11.74
CA ASP A 61 -3.31 10.60 12.91
C ASP A 61 -1.96 11.28 13.22
N ALA A 62 -1.91 12.15 14.23
CA ALA A 62 -0.70 12.92 14.51
C ALA A 62 0.54 12.02 14.75
N GLU A 63 0.35 10.86 15.37
CA GLU A 63 1.41 9.88 15.63
C GLU A 63 1.83 9.12 14.37
N GLY A 64 0.87 8.59 13.61
CA GLY A 64 1.12 7.93 12.33
C GLY A 64 1.78 8.86 11.31
N SER A 65 1.40 10.14 11.30
CA SER A 65 2.02 11.17 10.47
C SER A 65 3.48 11.42 10.86
N ASN A 66 3.82 11.31 12.15
CA ASN A 66 5.19 11.41 12.65
C ASN A 66 6.03 10.20 12.21
N VAL A 67 5.49 8.99 12.35
CA VAL A 67 6.14 7.75 11.90
C VAL A 67 6.36 7.77 10.39
N LEU A 68 5.36 8.16 9.60
CA LEU A 68 5.47 8.33 8.16
C LEU A 68 6.66 9.24 7.80
N ARG A 69 6.74 10.43 8.41
CA ARG A 69 7.85 11.38 8.17
C ARG A 69 9.21 10.81 8.57
N LYS A 70 9.30 10.10 9.71
CA LYS A 70 10.55 9.47 10.16
C LYS A 70 10.99 8.35 9.22
N VAL A 71 10.07 7.50 8.78
CA VAL A 71 10.35 6.42 7.83
C VAL A 71 10.80 7.00 6.48
N GLN A 72 10.13 8.04 5.98
CA GLN A 72 10.53 8.73 4.75
C GLN A 72 11.94 9.34 4.86
N LYS A 73 12.27 9.98 5.99
CA LYS A 73 13.62 10.53 6.25
C LYS A 73 14.68 9.43 6.32
N LEU A 74 14.39 8.31 6.98
CA LEU A 74 15.31 7.17 7.05
C LEU A 74 15.54 6.54 5.68
N MET A 75 14.50 6.43 4.84
CA MET A 75 14.65 5.93 3.47
C MET A 75 15.45 6.89 2.58
N ALA A 76 15.37 8.21 2.80
CA ALA A 76 16.23 9.17 2.11
C ALA A 76 17.69 9.04 2.55
N LEU A 77 17.95 8.88 3.86
CA LEU A 77 19.30 8.60 4.39
C LEU A 77 19.84 7.25 3.89
N ALA A 78 18.96 6.27 3.67
CA ALA A 78 19.31 4.96 3.11
C ALA A 78 19.91 5.02 1.71
N ALA A 79 19.99 6.20 1.10
CA ALA A 79 20.61 6.42 -0.20
C ALA A 79 21.87 7.26 -0.16
N SER A 80 22.45 7.49 1.02
CA SER A 80 23.75 8.15 1.14
C SER A 80 24.84 7.34 0.41
N SER A 81 25.94 8.01 0.07
CA SER A 81 27.11 7.37 -0.57
C SER A 81 27.81 6.38 0.36
N ASN A 82 27.55 6.46 1.67
CA ASN A 82 28.10 5.55 2.65
C ASN A 82 27.22 4.29 2.76
N LYS A 83 27.71 3.18 2.22
CA LYS A 83 27.01 1.89 2.22
C LYS A 83 26.56 1.45 3.62
N ASN A 84 27.38 1.65 4.64
CA ASN A 84 27.06 1.21 6.00
C ASN A 84 25.93 2.04 6.61
N GLU A 85 26.00 3.36 6.45
CA GLU A 85 24.94 4.28 6.90
C GLU A 85 23.63 4.00 6.14
N ALA A 86 23.73 3.78 4.84
CA ALA A 86 22.59 3.48 3.98
C ALA A 86 21.86 2.20 4.44
N GLU A 87 22.61 1.14 4.74
CA GLU A 87 22.08 -0.12 5.23
C GLU A 87 21.47 0.03 6.64
N GLN A 88 22.14 0.74 7.55
CA GLN A 88 21.61 1.01 8.89
C GLN A 88 20.32 1.84 8.87
N ALA A 89 20.24 2.86 8.02
CA ALA A 89 19.04 3.68 7.87
C ALA A 89 17.87 2.87 7.32
N MET A 90 18.13 1.97 6.36
CA MET A 90 17.12 1.05 5.85
C MET A 90 16.60 0.10 6.94
N ILE A 91 17.50 -0.52 7.72
CA ILE A 91 17.14 -1.39 8.84
C ILE A 91 16.28 -0.63 9.85
N LYS A 92 16.69 0.58 10.23
CA LYS A 92 15.98 1.42 11.19
C LYS A 92 14.59 1.82 10.69
N SER A 93 14.43 2.05 9.38
CA SER A 93 13.12 2.35 8.78
C SER A 93 12.15 1.17 8.93
N GLN A 94 12.63 -0.06 8.68
CA GLN A 94 11.85 -1.29 8.81
C GLN A 94 11.51 -1.58 10.27
N GLN A 95 12.46 -1.35 11.19
CA GLN A 95 12.26 -1.50 12.63
C GLN A 95 11.21 -0.52 13.16
N LEU A 96 11.30 0.76 12.75
CA LEU A 96 10.35 1.77 13.18
C LEU A 96 8.93 1.43 12.71
N LEU A 97 8.79 0.96 11.47
CA LEU A 97 7.50 0.55 10.93
C LEU A 97 6.93 -0.67 11.64
N LEU A 98 7.76 -1.68 11.89
CA LEU A 98 7.36 -2.88 12.64
C LEU A 98 6.93 -2.51 14.07
N LYS A 99 7.74 -1.70 14.76
CA LYS A 99 7.45 -1.25 16.12
C LYS A 99 6.12 -0.49 16.17
N HIS A 100 5.90 0.44 15.24
CA HIS A 100 4.63 1.15 15.14
C HIS A 100 3.44 0.19 14.99
N ASN A 101 3.53 -0.81 14.10
CA ASN A 101 2.44 -1.77 13.92
C ASN A 101 2.19 -2.63 15.18
N ILE A 102 3.22 -2.88 16.00
CA ILE A 102 3.08 -3.62 17.27
C ILE A 102 2.47 -2.71 18.35
N ASP A 103 2.96 -1.48 18.47
CA ASP A 103 2.52 -0.53 19.49
C ASP A 103 1.06 -0.09 19.24
N PHE A 104 0.71 0.19 17.98
CA PHE A 104 -0.66 0.54 17.57
C PHE A 104 -1.66 -0.53 18.00
N ARG A 105 -1.33 -1.81 17.78
CA ARG A 105 -2.13 -2.95 18.22
C ARG A 105 -2.27 -3.05 19.75
N ASN A 106 -1.25 -2.68 20.51
CA ASN A 106 -1.30 -2.81 21.97
C ASN A 106 -2.10 -1.66 22.63
N ASN A 107 -2.32 -0.55 21.92
CA ASN A 107 -2.98 0.65 22.43
C ASN A 107 -4.45 0.78 22.00
N GLU A 108 -4.84 0.18 20.88
CA GLU A 108 -6.24 0.12 20.44
C GLU A 108 -6.86 -1.24 20.83
N ASP A 109 -8.14 -1.24 21.19
CA ASP A 109 -8.91 -2.47 21.32
C ASP A 109 -8.85 -3.23 19.98
N GLU A 110 -8.70 -4.56 20.01
CA GLU A 110 -8.38 -5.39 18.83
C GLU A 110 -9.32 -5.19 17.63
N ASP A 111 -10.53 -4.65 17.86
CA ASP A 111 -11.62 -4.46 16.89
C ASP A 111 -11.65 -3.07 16.20
N ASP A 112 -10.87 -2.07 16.62
CA ASP A 112 -10.99 -0.71 16.05
C ASP A 112 -10.01 -0.37 14.91
N GLU A 113 -9.06 -1.27 14.59
CA GLU A 113 -8.02 -1.02 13.58
C GLU A 113 -8.59 -0.95 12.16
N LYS A 114 -8.59 0.26 11.58
CA LYS A 114 -9.05 0.50 10.20
C LYS A 114 -8.03 0.04 9.16
N MET A 115 -8.47 -0.80 8.24
CA MET A 115 -7.73 -1.23 7.06
C MET A 115 -8.10 -0.38 5.85
N PHE A 116 -7.13 0.05 5.06
CA PHE A 116 -7.31 0.96 3.92
C PHE A 116 -6.95 0.27 2.60
N LEU A 117 -7.68 0.61 1.54
CA LEU A 117 -7.41 0.18 0.17
C LEU A 117 -7.05 1.36 -0.73
N LYS A 118 -5.94 1.21 -1.47
CA LYS A 118 -5.47 2.20 -2.45
C LYS A 118 -5.07 1.57 -3.78
N ARG A 119 -5.49 2.17 -4.90
CA ARG A 119 -5.04 1.82 -6.25
C ARG A 119 -3.77 2.58 -6.59
N ILE A 120 -2.65 1.90 -6.74
CA ILE A 120 -1.34 2.53 -6.92
C ILE A 120 -0.76 2.42 -8.34
N MET A 121 -1.28 1.50 -9.16
CA MET A 121 -0.87 1.37 -10.55
C MET A 121 -2.05 0.97 -11.44
N LYS A 122 -2.06 1.46 -12.69
CA LYS A 122 -3.00 1.07 -13.75
C LYS A 122 -2.23 0.67 -14.99
N GLN A 123 -2.54 -0.49 -15.58
CA GLN A 123 -1.94 -1.01 -16.81
C GLN A 123 -2.99 -1.70 -17.67
N LYS A 124 -2.81 -1.76 -19.00
CA LYS A 124 -3.72 -2.55 -19.86
C LYS A 124 -3.69 -4.04 -19.53
N LYS A 125 -2.50 -4.57 -19.22
CA LYS A 125 -2.29 -5.97 -18.81
C LYS A 125 -1.27 -6.03 -17.69
N LYS A 126 -1.40 -7.02 -16.81
CA LYS A 126 -0.38 -7.39 -15.83
C LYS A 126 0.96 -7.61 -16.54
N ASN A 127 2.04 -7.03 -16.01
CA ASN A 127 3.39 -7.17 -16.55
C ASN A 127 4.41 -7.44 -15.43
N ALA A 128 5.63 -7.85 -15.81
CA ALA A 128 6.67 -8.23 -14.85
C ALA A 128 7.12 -7.08 -13.95
N LYS A 129 7.08 -5.83 -14.44
CA LYS A 129 7.40 -4.64 -13.64
C LYS A 129 6.39 -4.44 -12.52
N MET A 130 5.10 -4.51 -12.86
CA MET A 130 4.00 -4.42 -11.90
C MET A 130 4.10 -5.55 -10.86
N HIS A 131 4.51 -6.75 -11.30
CA HIS A 131 4.75 -7.87 -10.39
C HIS A 131 5.94 -7.69 -9.46
N ALA A 132 7.06 -7.17 -9.98
CA ALA A 132 8.23 -6.86 -9.17
C ALA A 132 7.93 -5.80 -8.11
N ILE A 133 7.20 -4.74 -8.48
CA ILE A 133 6.78 -3.70 -7.54
C ILE A 133 5.87 -4.30 -6.46
N ALA A 134 4.83 -5.03 -6.85
CA ALA A 134 3.94 -5.73 -5.93
C ALA A 134 4.69 -6.56 -4.88
N LYS A 135 5.69 -7.35 -5.30
CA LYS A 135 6.52 -8.15 -4.39
C LYS A 135 7.38 -7.34 -3.44
N ILE A 136 7.93 -6.22 -3.89
CA ILE A 136 8.69 -5.32 -3.00
C ILE A 136 7.75 -4.66 -1.98
N LEU A 137 6.55 -4.26 -2.38
CA LEU A 137 5.60 -3.59 -1.48
C LEU A 137 5.12 -4.48 -0.33
N GLU A 138 4.99 -5.79 -0.53
CA GLU A 138 4.69 -6.76 0.53
C GLU A 138 5.67 -6.65 1.72
N THR A 139 6.91 -6.17 1.50
CA THR A 139 7.88 -5.98 2.58
C THR A 139 7.53 -4.87 3.58
N PHE A 140 6.63 -3.95 3.20
CA PHE A 140 6.16 -2.80 3.97
C PHE A 140 4.82 -3.03 4.69
N PHE A 141 4.51 -4.29 5.02
CA PHE A 141 3.31 -4.66 5.79
C PHE A 141 2.00 -4.23 5.11
N VAL A 142 1.92 -4.45 3.80
CA VAL A 142 0.70 -4.29 3.00
C VAL A 142 0.45 -5.53 2.14
N ASN A 143 -0.81 -5.81 1.85
CA ASN A 143 -1.24 -6.88 0.98
C ASN A 143 -1.42 -6.43 -0.48
N THR A 144 -0.86 -7.25 -1.36
CA THR A 144 -0.86 -7.29 -2.82
C THR A 144 -2.12 -7.74 -3.57
N VAL A 145 -2.92 -6.90 -4.25
CA VAL A 145 -4.05 -7.42 -5.08
C VAL A 145 -4.05 -6.89 -6.52
N TYR A 146 -4.31 -7.78 -7.48
CA TYR A 146 -4.55 -7.40 -8.88
C TYR A 146 -6.04 -7.40 -9.18
N ASN A 147 -6.60 -6.23 -9.41
CA ASN A 147 -8.00 -6.08 -9.78
C ASN A 147 -8.14 -5.80 -11.27
N ARG A 148 -9.02 -6.52 -11.97
CA ARG A 148 -9.27 -6.33 -13.40
C ARG A 148 -10.64 -5.68 -13.58
N GLN A 149 -10.64 -4.46 -14.09
CA GLN A 149 -11.87 -3.68 -14.32
C GLN A 149 -11.73 -2.90 -15.64
N GLU A 150 -12.80 -2.89 -16.44
CA GLU A 150 -12.90 -2.08 -17.68
C GLU A 150 -11.73 -2.28 -18.66
N GLY A 151 -11.23 -3.51 -18.79
CA GLY A 151 -10.11 -3.83 -19.69
C GLY A 151 -8.73 -3.37 -19.19
N PHE A 152 -8.64 -2.90 -17.95
CA PHE A 152 -7.39 -2.57 -17.27
C PHE A 152 -7.13 -3.53 -16.09
N THR A 153 -5.86 -3.66 -15.74
CA THR A 153 -5.39 -4.28 -14.50
C THR A 153 -4.87 -3.18 -13.56
N TYR A 154 -5.40 -3.14 -12.36
CA TYR A 154 -4.99 -2.26 -11.26
C TYR A 154 -4.16 -3.05 -10.26
N LEU A 155 -3.11 -2.42 -9.71
CA LEU A 155 -2.43 -2.91 -8.51
C LEU A 155 -3.04 -2.17 -7.33
N GLU A 156 -3.71 -2.92 -6.47
CA GLU A 156 -4.33 -2.45 -5.24
C GLU A 156 -3.48 -2.92 -4.05
N ILE A 157 -3.33 -2.03 -3.07
CA ILE A 157 -2.66 -2.32 -1.80
C ILE A 157 -3.65 -2.19 -0.66
N VAL A 158 -3.56 -3.10 0.31
CA VAL A 158 -4.41 -3.14 1.51
C VAL A 158 -3.54 -3.16 2.77
N GLY A 159 -3.84 -2.32 3.76
CA GLY A 159 -3.14 -2.31 5.06
C GLY A 159 -3.53 -1.10 5.92
N SER A 160 -2.83 -0.87 7.03
CA SER A 160 -3.05 0.33 7.86
C SER A 160 -2.76 1.62 7.10
N ALA A 161 -3.32 2.76 7.56
CA ALA A 161 -3.15 4.05 6.90
C ALA A 161 -1.67 4.39 6.66
N VAL A 162 -0.84 4.23 7.71
CA VAL A 162 0.61 4.50 7.64
C VAL A 162 1.30 3.59 6.64
N ASN A 163 1.00 2.29 6.66
CA ASN A 163 1.65 1.30 5.77
C ASN A 163 1.27 1.55 4.30
N VAL A 164 0.00 1.88 4.03
CA VAL A 164 -0.49 2.18 2.67
C VAL A 164 0.17 3.44 2.10
N GLU A 165 0.32 4.50 2.89
CA GLU A 165 0.99 5.73 2.45
C GLU A 165 2.49 5.50 2.18
N ILE A 166 3.17 4.73 3.03
CA ILE A 166 4.57 4.34 2.80
C ILE A 166 4.69 3.49 1.53
N ALA A 167 3.80 2.51 1.34
CA ALA A 167 3.84 1.62 0.19
C ALA A 167 3.55 2.35 -1.12
N GLU A 168 2.60 3.29 -1.14
CA GLU A 168 2.35 4.14 -2.32
C GLU A 168 3.60 4.98 -2.66
N TYR A 169 4.20 5.61 -1.66
CA TYR A 169 5.41 6.39 -1.82
C TYR A 169 6.56 5.57 -2.42
N VAL A 170 6.74 4.35 -1.91
CA VAL A 170 7.71 3.38 -2.44
C VAL A 170 7.37 2.98 -3.87
N ALA A 171 6.10 2.70 -4.17
CA ALA A 171 5.67 2.30 -5.51
C ALA A 171 6.00 3.37 -6.55
N ASN A 172 5.74 4.64 -6.24
CA ASN A 172 6.05 5.78 -7.12
C ASN A 172 7.55 5.86 -7.43
N THR A 173 8.39 5.62 -6.43
CA THR A 173 9.85 5.60 -6.61
C THR A 173 10.30 4.42 -7.48
N LEU A 174 9.78 3.21 -7.21
CA LEU A 174 10.16 1.99 -7.92
C LEU A 174 9.79 2.01 -9.40
N GLN A 175 8.69 2.69 -9.76
CA GLN A 175 8.27 2.82 -11.16
C GLN A 175 9.40 3.38 -12.02
N HIS A 176 10.09 4.43 -11.61
CA HIS A 176 11.21 4.98 -12.39
C HIS A 176 12.50 4.19 -12.16
N LYS A 177 12.78 3.81 -10.90
CA LYS A 177 14.04 3.18 -10.52
C LYS A 177 14.28 1.85 -11.25
N LEU A 178 13.24 1.02 -11.42
CA LEU A 178 13.37 -0.25 -12.14
C LEU A 178 13.81 -0.04 -13.60
N ASP A 179 13.23 0.92 -14.32
CA ASP A 179 13.63 1.21 -15.70
C ASP A 179 15.07 1.77 -15.79
N THR A 180 15.50 2.58 -14.81
CA THR A 180 16.89 3.04 -14.70
C THR A 180 17.85 1.87 -14.50
N LEU A 181 17.56 0.97 -13.56
CA LEU A 181 18.39 -0.22 -13.29
C LEU A 181 18.51 -1.12 -14.51
N TRP A 182 17.40 -1.36 -15.22
CA TRP A 182 17.42 -2.13 -16.45
C TRP A 182 18.30 -1.47 -17.53
N SER A 183 18.19 -0.15 -17.68
CA SER A 183 18.98 0.61 -18.65
C SER A 183 20.48 0.56 -18.33
N GLN A 184 20.85 0.58 -17.05
CA GLN A 184 22.23 0.43 -16.59
C GLN A 184 22.76 -0.99 -16.86
N ALA A 185 21.99 -2.03 -16.49
CA ALA A 185 22.37 -3.41 -16.73
C ALA A 185 22.56 -3.69 -18.23
N LYS A 186 21.66 -3.17 -19.08
CA LYS A 186 21.77 -3.29 -20.54
C LYS A 186 23.02 -2.60 -21.11
N LYS A 187 23.44 -1.47 -20.54
CA LYS A 187 24.68 -0.77 -20.96
C LYS A 187 25.94 -1.55 -20.57
N GLN A 188 25.93 -2.19 -19.41
CA GLN A 188 27.07 -2.99 -18.93
C GLN A 188 27.18 -4.32 -19.66
N GLN A 189 26.05 -4.86 -20.16
CA GLN A 189 26.02 -6.17 -20.79
C GLN A 189 25.25 -6.18 -22.10
N PHE A 190 26.00 -6.13 -23.21
CA PHE A 190 25.48 -6.02 -24.58
C PHE A 190 24.57 -7.18 -25.03
N SER A 191 24.63 -8.35 -24.39
CA SER A 191 23.78 -9.52 -24.68
C SER A 191 22.33 -9.37 -24.19
N LEU A 192 22.05 -8.45 -23.26
CA LEU A 192 20.73 -8.26 -22.68
C LEU A 192 19.78 -7.54 -23.65
N LYS A 193 18.91 -8.29 -24.33
CA LYS A 193 17.95 -7.74 -25.29
C LYS A 193 16.56 -8.37 -25.16
N GLY A 194 15.55 -7.60 -25.55
CA GLY A 194 14.16 -8.04 -25.65
C GLY A 194 13.40 -8.08 -24.31
N THR A 195 12.10 -8.35 -24.44
CA THR A 195 11.13 -8.32 -23.34
C THR A 195 11.36 -9.44 -22.32
N ILE A 196 11.86 -10.60 -22.74
CA ILE A 196 12.11 -11.75 -21.85
C ILE A 196 13.21 -11.42 -20.83
N ALA A 197 14.33 -10.86 -21.31
CA ALA A 197 15.42 -10.42 -20.44
C ALA A 197 14.92 -9.31 -19.50
N LYS A 198 14.27 -8.26 -20.03
CA LYS A 198 13.72 -7.16 -19.20
C LYS A 198 12.76 -7.66 -18.10
N ASN A 199 11.86 -8.58 -18.44
CA ASN A 199 10.93 -9.16 -17.47
C ASN A 199 11.67 -9.97 -16.41
N SER A 200 12.61 -10.83 -16.82
CA SER A 200 13.40 -11.65 -15.89
C SER A 200 14.25 -10.78 -14.96
N PHE A 201 14.82 -9.69 -15.48
CA PHE A 201 15.56 -8.70 -14.68
C PHE A 201 14.68 -8.09 -13.59
N PHE A 202 13.47 -7.60 -13.92
CA PHE A 202 12.58 -7.01 -12.92
C PHE A 202 12.18 -8.00 -11.83
N LEU A 203 11.87 -9.24 -12.21
CA LEU A 203 11.57 -10.30 -11.24
C LEU A 203 12.77 -10.59 -10.33
N GLY A 204 13.98 -10.63 -10.92
CA GLY A 204 15.24 -10.76 -10.17
C GLY A 204 15.43 -9.62 -9.17
N VAL A 205 15.18 -8.36 -9.57
CA VAL A 205 15.29 -7.20 -8.66
C VAL A 205 14.39 -7.36 -7.45
N ALA A 206 13.14 -7.76 -7.64
CA ALA A 206 12.23 -8.03 -6.53
C ALA A 206 12.74 -9.15 -5.63
N GLN A 207 13.18 -10.27 -6.22
CA GLN A 207 13.74 -11.40 -5.46
C GLN A 207 14.94 -10.97 -4.60
N GLY A 208 15.88 -10.25 -5.18
CA GLY A 208 17.09 -9.80 -4.48
C GLY A 208 16.77 -8.84 -3.34
N TYR A 209 15.82 -7.93 -3.55
CA TYR A 209 15.36 -6.99 -2.52
C TYR A 209 14.63 -7.72 -1.38
N CYS A 210 13.67 -8.58 -1.70
CA CYS A 210 12.93 -9.34 -0.68
C CYS A 210 13.88 -10.23 0.14
N ASN A 211 14.85 -10.89 -0.51
CA ASN A 211 15.88 -11.68 0.18
C ASN A 211 16.69 -10.82 1.17
N LYS A 212 17.11 -9.62 0.76
CA LYS A 212 17.78 -8.65 1.65
C LYS A 212 16.89 -8.31 2.85
N ILE A 213 15.63 -7.93 2.64
CA ILE A 213 14.74 -7.56 3.74
C ILE A 213 14.44 -8.74 4.68
N HIS A 214 14.20 -9.95 4.15
CA HIS A 214 14.01 -11.14 4.97
C HIS A 214 15.23 -11.47 5.83
N PHE A 215 16.43 -11.36 5.26
CA PHE A 215 17.67 -11.53 6.02
C PHE A 215 17.79 -10.53 7.16
N LEU A 216 17.56 -9.24 6.87
CA LEU A 216 17.59 -8.17 7.87
C LEU A 216 16.51 -8.35 8.96
N LYS A 217 15.29 -8.78 8.59
CA LYS A 217 14.21 -9.10 9.53
C LYS A 217 14.60 -10.27 10.45
N ARG A 218 15.24 -11.31 9.93
CA ARG A 218 15.66 -12.46 10.76
C ARG A 218 16.74 -12.11 11.77
N GLN A 219 17.73 -11.29 11.40
CA GLN A 219 18.80 -10.91 12.33
C GLN A 219 18.31 -10.15 13.57
N TYR A 220 17.19 -9.45 13.46
CA TYR A 220 16.66 -8.61 14.53
C TYR A 220 15.57 -9.28 15.38
N ASN A 221 14.79 -10.21 14.81
CA ASN A 221 13.48 -10.62 15.34
C ASN A 221 13.45 -11.92 16.16
N ASN A 222 14.55 -12.33 16.83
CA ASN A 222 14.51 -13.53 17.68
C ASN A 222 13.39 -13.48 18.74
N ASN A 223 12.96 -12.29 19.17
CA ASN A 223 11.87 -12.09 20.13
C ASN A 223 10.55 -11.57 19.53
N THR A 224 10.47 -11.35 18.21
CA THR A 224 9.34 -10.63 17.56
C THR A 224 8.59 -11.48 16.52
N SER A 225 8.98 -12.75 16.35
CA SER A 225 8.41 -13.67 15.37
C SER A 225 6.88 -13.81 15.51
N THR A 226 6.39 -13.90 16.75
CA THR A 226 4.95 -14.00 17.03
C THR A 226 4.17 -12.76 16.57
N ALA A 227 4.73 -11.56 16.76
CA ALA A 227 4.06 -10.33 16.36
C ALA A 227 3.99 -10.18 14.83
N LEU A 228 5.03 -10.63 14.10
CA LEU A 228 5.01 -10.66 12.64
C LEU A 228 3.92 -11.58 12.10
N ILE A 229 3.78 -12.78 12.66
CA ILE A 229 2.74 -13.74 12.26
C ILE A 229 1.34 -13.14 12.46
N VAL A 230 1.13 -12.41 13.56
CA VAL A 230 -0.16 -11.73 13.82
C VAL A 230 -0.44 -10.64 12.79
N ILE A 231 0.56 -9.80 12.46
CA ILE A 231 0.40 -8.75 11.44
C ILE A 231 0.09 -9.38 10.06
N GLU A 232 0.81 -10.43 9.69
CA GLU A 232 0.58 -11.14 8.42
C GLU A 232 -0.82 -11.76 8.36
N LYS A 233 -1.29 -12.35 9.46
CA LYS A 233 -2.65 -12.90 9.56
C LYS A 233 -3.71 -11.80 9.41
N LYS A 234 -3.59 -10.69 10.15
CA LYS A 234 -4.51 -9.55 10.04
C LYS A 234 -4.60 -9.00 8.61
N LEU A 235 -3.46 -8.89 7.92
CA LEU A 235 -3.44 -8.45 6.51
C LEU A 235 -4.17 -9.43 5.57
N GLU A 236 -4.05 -10.74 5.82
CA GLU A 236 -4.76 -11.75 5.03
C GLU A 236 -6.27 -11.75 5.33
N ASP A 237 -6.66 -11.58 6.59
CA ASP A 237 -8.07 -11.44 7.01
C ASP A 237 -8.70 -10.18 6.38
N ALA A 238 -8.00 -9.05 6.43
CA ALA A 238 -8.42 -7.81 5.78
C ALA A 238 -8.60 -8.00 4.27
N LYS A 239 -7.63 -8.63 3.60
CA LYS A 239 -7.70 -8.92 2.17
C LYS A 239 -8.86 -9.86 1.83
N ALA A 240 -9.15 -10.86 2.66
CA ALA A 240 -10.28 -11.76 2.47
C ALA A 240 -11.63 -11.04 2.64
N MET A 241 -11.71 -10.10 3.60
CA MET A 241 -12.89 -9.25 3.80
C MET A 241 -13.15 -8.37 2.58
N VAL A 242 -12.12 -7.73 2.02
CA VAL A 242 -12.27 -6.84 0.86
C VAL A 242 -12.50 -7.60 -0.44
N TYR A 243 -11.88 -8.76 -0.60
CA TYR A 243 -12.01 -9.59 -1.80
C TYR A 243 -12.42 -11.03 -1.46
N PRO A 244 -13.69 -11.28 -1.10
CA PRO A 244 -14.16 -12.61 -0.71
C PRO A 244 -14.05 -13.68 -1.81
N ARG A 245 -13.94 -13.26 -3.07
CA ARG A 245 -13.83 -14.12 -4.25
C ARG A 245 -12.45 -14.07 -4.90
N LEU A 246 -11.41 -13.70 -4.13
CA LEU A 246 -10.06 -13.62 -4.65
C LEU A 246 -9.55 -15.01 -5.04
N THR A 247 -9.05 -15.14 -6.27
CA THR A 247 -8.44 -16.37 -6.77
C THR A 247 -6.95 -16.19 -7.00
N ALA A 248 -6.16 -17.21 -6.65
CA ALA A 248 -4.77 -17.27 -7.10
C ALA A 248 -4.72 -17.40 -8.62
N SER A 249 -3.74 -16.74 -9.24
CA SER A 249 -3.49 -16.84 -10.68
C SER A 249 -2.02 -17.13 -10.91
N ASN A 250 -1.76 -18.28 -11.55
CA ASN A 250 -0.44 -18.67 -11.98
C ASN A 250 -0.28 -18.34 -13.47
N SER A 251 0.90 -17.89 -13.85
CA SER A 251 1.25 -17.65 -15.25
C SER A 251 2.65 -18.17 -15.50
N HIS A 252 2.81 -18.95 -16.58
CA HIS A 252 4.13 -19.31 -17.08
C HIS A 252 4.65 -18.22 -18.01
N ALA A 253 5.89 -17.80 -17.80
CA ALA A 253 6.58 -16.85 -18.66
C ALA A 253 7.94 -17.42 -19.03
N ARG A 254 8.43 -17.08 -20.23
CA ARG A 254 9.81 -17.39 -20.60
C ARG A 254 10.76 -16.68 -19.65
N TYR A 255 11.87 -17.34 -19.35
CA TYR A 255 12.81 -16.94 -18.31
C TYR A 255 14.22 -16.83 -18.89
N CYS A 256 14.95 -15.79 -18.49
CA CYS A 256 16.36 -15.59 -18.79
C CYS A 256 17.14 -15.61 -17.47
N SER A 257 17.88 -16.70 -17.23
CA SER A 257 18.63 -16.93 -15.99
C SER A 257 19.68 -15.84 -15.72
N GLU A 258 20.45 -15.48 -16.73
CA GLU A 258 21.47 -14.43 -16.64
C GLU A 258 20.85 -13.08 -16.26
N SER A 259 19.80 -12.68 -16.96
CA SER A 259 19.14 -11.40 -16.70
C SER A 259 18.48 -11.36 -15.32
N SER A 260 17.92 -12.50 -14.88
CA SER A 260 17.39 -12.66 -13.52
C SER A 260 18.48 -12.51 -12.45
N ARG A 261 19.63 -13.17 -12.62
CA ARG A 261 20.77 -13.08 -11.69
C ARG A 261 21.28 -11.64 -11.55
N LEU A 262 21.40 -10.90 -12.65
CA LEU A 262 21.78 -9.48 -12.63
C LEU A 262 20.71 -8.63 -11.94
N GLY A 263 19.44 -8.93 -12.20
CA GLY A 263 18.33 -8.34 -11.47
C GLY A 263 18.45 -8.56 -9.96
N GLU A 264 18.74 -9.79 -9.53
CA GLU A 264 18.91 -10.14 -8.13
C GLU A 264 20.06 -9.38 -7.47
N GLN A 265 21.20 -9.27 -8.14
CA GLN A 265 22.33 -8.46 -7.66
C GLN A 265 21.93 -6.99 -7.51
N ALA A 266 21.25 -6.42 -8.50
CA ALA A 266 20.74 -5.05 -8.45
C ALA A 266 19.70 -4.87 -7.33
N GLY A 267 18.83 -5.86 -7.10
CA GLY A 267 17.84 -5.88 -6.03
C GLY A 267 18.44 -5.90 -4.64
N ARG A 268 19.51 -6.68 -4.42
CA ARG A 268 20.25 -6.67 -3.15
C ARG A 268 20.90 -5.30 -2.87
N GLN A 269 21.27 -4.57 -3.91
CA GLN A 269 21.86 -3.23 -3.81
C GLN A 269 20.82 -2.11 -3.90
N LEU A 270 19.54 -2.44 -4.12
CA LEU A 270 18.49 -1.46 -4.30
C LEU A 270 18.23 -0.73 -2.98
N ASN A 271 18.46 0.58 -3.02
CA ASN A 271 18.01 1.53 -2.01
C ASN A 271 16.89 2.38 -2.63
N ILE A 272 15.75 2.41 -1.93
CA ILE A 272 14.56 3.10 -2.41
C ILE A 272 14.68 4.55 -1.97
N ASN A 273 15.27 5.34 -2.85
CA ASN A 273 15.54 6.74 -2.59
C ASN A 273 14.40 7.59 -3.14
N PRO A 274 13.65 8.29 -2.29
CA PRO A 274 12.65 9.20 -2.77
C PRO A 274 13.27 10.53 -3.17
N ALA A 275 12.82 11.10 -4.28
CA ALA A 275 12.97 12.53 -4.49
C ALA A 275 12.06 13.22 -3.46
N VAL A 276 12.65 13.97 -2.53
CA VAL A 276 11.96 14.65 -1.40
C VAL A 276 10.89 15.67 -1.86
N ASN A 277 10.75 15.93 -3.17
CA ASN A 277 10.03 17.10 -3.69
C ASN A 277 8.88 16.84 -4.67
N ASN A 278 8.39 15.60 -4.85
CA ASN A 278 7.17 15.42 -5.65
C ASN A 278 5.99 14.98 -4.78
N PRO A 279 4.91 15.80 -4.67
CA PRO A 279 3.68 15.31 -4.08
C PRO A 279 3.20 14.07 -4.85
N PRO A 280 2.66 13.05 -4.16
CA PRO A 280 2.11 11.89 -4.83
C PRO A 280 1.07 12.35 -5.85
N LYS A 281 1.13 11.82 -7.09
CA LYS A 281 0.02 12.01 -8.04
C LYS A 281 -1.20 11.39 -7.42
N ASN A 282 -2.20 12.20 -7.04
CA ASN A 282 -3.46 11.83 -6.41
C ASN A 282 -3.93 10.39 -6.72
N SER A 283 -3.49 9.41 -5.94
CA SER A 283 -4.13 8.10 -5.92
C SER A 283 -5.20 8.17 -4.85
N LYS A 284 -6.45 8.10 -5.26
CA LYS A 284 -7.58 8.11 -4.34
C LYS A 284 -7.53 6.82 -3.49
N ALA A 285 -7.59 6.96 -2.17
CA ALA A 285 -7.99 5.86 -1.30
C ALA A 285 -9.49 5.64 -1.53
N TYR A 286 -9.91 4.39 -1.71
CA TYR A 286 -11.30 4.13 -2.12
C TYR A 286 -12.16 3.58 -0.98
N LEU A 287 -11.58 2.87 0.00
CA LEU A 287 -12.36 2.18 1.04
C LEU A 287 -11.50 1.99 2.30
N SER A 288 -12.11 2.16 3.49
CA SER A 288 -11.56 1.65 4.75
C SER A 288 -12.53 0.69 5.43
N PHE A 289 -12.04 -0.39 6.02
CA PHE A 289 -12.83 -1.43 6.68
C PHE A 289 -12.40 -1.56 8.14
N GLN A 290 -13.36 -1.72 9.06
CA GLN A 290 -13.11 -2.05 10.47
C GLN A 290 -13.37 -3.56 10.66
N GLN A 291 -12.59 -4.21 11.53
CA GLN A 291 -12.82 -5.60 11.92
C GLN A 291 -13.95 -5.72 12.95
#